data_AF-A0A135VQ61-F1
#
_entry.id   AF-A0A135VQ61-F1
#
_cell.length_a   1.000
_cell.length_b   1.000
_cell.length_c   1.000
_cell.angle_alpha   90.00
_cell.angle_beta   90.00
_cell.angle_gamma   90.00
#
_symmetry.space_group_name_H-M   'P 1'
#
loop_
_entity.id
_entity.type
_entity.pdbx_description
1 polymer ?
#
loop_
_entity_poly.entity_id
_entity_poly.type
_entity_poly.pdbx_seq_one_letter_code
_entity_poly.pdbx_strand_id
1 'polypeptide(L)' 'MLRTAFEKVAPHISNLESMKSLVDEVEKSTDSLESILMELESRLEDAEVTLRTDIRILINECRHLGDRMTPK' A
#
# COMPACT_ATOMS: atom_id res chain seq x y z
N MET A 1 -6.26 -3.02 7.73
CA MET A 1 -5.14 -3.82 7.18
C MET A 1 -4.11 -2.93 6.49
N LEU A 2 -4.52 -2.15 5.47
CA LEU A 2 -3.66 -1.23 4.74
C LEU A 2 -2.86 -0.29 5.67
N ARG A 3 -3.51 0.31 6.66
CA ARG A 3 -2.87 1.18 7.66
C ARG A 3 -1.76 0.47 8.45
N THR A 4 -2.00 -0.77 8.86
CA THR A 4 -0.99 -1.60 9.54
C THR A 4 0.19 -1.93 8.62
N ALA A 5 -0.06 -2.18 7.32
CA ALA A 5 1.01 -2.37 6.35
C ALA A 5 1.86 -1.10 6.24
N PHE A 6 1.21 0.05 6.12
CA PHE A 6 1.88 1.35 6.02
C PHE A 6 2.74 1.66 7.25
N GLU A 7 2.23 1.48 8.47
CA GLU A 7 2.98 1.72 9.70
C GLU A 7 4.26 0.89 9.79
N LYS A 8 4.25 -0.34 9.30
CA LYS A 8 5.44 -1.21 9.28
C LYS A 8 6.48 -0.78 8.27
N VAL A 9 6.04 -0.32 7.10
CA VAL A 9 6.97 0.07 6.02
C VAL A 9 7.36 1.53 6.09
N ALA A 10 6.67 2.37 6.88
CA ALA A 10 6.94 3.79 7.02
C ALA A 10 8.43 4.16 7.22
N PRO A 11 9.24 3.41 8.01
CA PRO A 11 10.68 3.68 8.13
C PRO A 11 11.47 3.54 6.82
N HIS A 12 10.91 2.88 5.81
CA HIS A 12 11.50 2.62 4.49
C HIS A 12 10.90 3.48 3.37
N ILE A 13 9.89 4.29 3.68
CA ILE A 13 9.20 5.16 2.72
C ILE A 13 9.90 6.52 2.67
N SER A 14 10.21 6.99 1.47
CA SER A 14 10.82 8.32 1.28
C SER A 14 9.77 9.42 1.24
N ASN A 15 8.61 9.17 0.62
CA ASN A 15 7.52 10.15 0.44
C ASN A 15 6.37 9.90 1.42
N LEU A 16 6.66 10.02 2.72
CA LEU A 16 5.70 9.67 3.78
C LEU A 16 4.37 10.42 3.71
N GLU A 17 4.39 11.71 3.40
CA GLU A 17 3.17 12.52 3.32
C GLU A 17 2.29 12.09 2.14
N SER A 18 2.87 11.96 0.95
CA SER A 18 2.15 11.48 -0.23
C SER A 18 1.60 10.08 -0.03
N MET A 19 2.38 9.18 0.58
CA MET A 19 1.95 7.82 0.87
C MET A 19 0.84 7.78 1.93
N LYS A 20 0.87 8.66 2.93
CA LYS A 20 -0.21 8.77 3.91
C LYS A 20 -1.52 9.22 3.26
N SER A 21 -1.47 10.25 2.42
CA SER A 21 -2.65 10.71 1.67
C SER A 21 -3.21 9.60 0.77
N LEU A 22 -2.32 8.89 0.06
CA LEU A 22 -2.71 7.73 -0.76
C LEU A 22 -3.39 6.65 0.09
N VAL A 23 -2.80 6.27 1.22
CA VAL A 23 -3.39 5.27 2.14
C VAL A 23 -4.77 5.70 2.63
N ASP A 24 -4.92 6.97 3.01
CA ASP A 24 -6.20 7.52 3.47
C ASP A 24 -7.27 7.55 2.36
N GLU A 25 -6.87 7.74 1.10
CA GLU A 25 -7.77 7.67 -0.07
C GLU A 25 -8.20 6.23 -0.36
N VAL A 26 -7.23 5.31 -0.45
CA VAL A 26 -7.49 3.89 -0.76
C VAL A 26 -8.33 3.23 0.33
N GLU A 27 -8.07 3.52 1.60
CA GLU A 27 -8.84 2.97 2.73
C GLU A 27 -10.30 3.43 2.72
N LYS A 28 -10.62 4.56 2.10
CA LYS A 28 -12.01 5.03 1.95
C LYS A 28 -12.74 4.43 0.75
N SER A 29 -12.01 3.96 -0.25
CA SER A 29 -12.57 3.48 -1.53
C SER A 29 -12.55 1.96 -1.68
N THR A 30 -11.95 1.23 -0.75
CA THR A 30 -11.72 -0.21 -0.86
C THR A 30 -12.08 -0.96 0.42
N ASP A 31 -12.76 -2.10 0.27
CA ASP A 31 -13.23 -2.94 1.39
C ASP A 31 -12.53 -4.30 1.47
N SER A 32 -11.65 -4.62 0.52
CA SER A 32 -10.98 -5.92 0.42
C SER A 32 -9.50 -5.77 0.08
N LEU A 33 -8.70 -6.80 0.43
CA LEU A 33 -7.29 -6.84 0.08
C LEU A 33 -7.07 -6.77 -1.43
N GLU A 34 -7.88 -7.48 -2.22
CA GLU A 34 -7.77 -7.48 -3.68
C GLU A 34 -8.02 -6.07 -4.25
N SER A 35 -9.07 -5.39 -3.77
CA SER A 35 -9.39 -4.02 -4.17
C SER A 35 -8.28 -3.04 -3.78
N ILE A 36 -7.69 -3.20 -2.59
CA ILE A 36 -6.54 -2.40 -2.14
C ILE A 36 -5.35 -2.59 -3.10
N LEU A 37 -5.02 -3.84 -3.45
CA LEU A 37 -3.88 -4.14 -4.31
C LEU A 37 -4.09 -3.57 -5.72
N MET A 38 -5.30 -3.74 -6.29
CA MET A 38 -5.63 -3.17 -7.60
C MET A 38 -5.51 -1.64 -7.62
N GLU A 39 -6.01 -0.97 -6.58
CA GLU A 39 -5.93 0.49 -6.49
C GLU A 39 -4.49 0.97 -6.27
N LEU A 40 -3.69 0.28 -5.47
CA LEU A 40 -2.27 0.63 -5.33
C LEU A 40 -1.48 0.38 -6.63
N GLU A 41 -1.82 -0.68 -7.37
CA GLU A 41 -1.21 -1.00 -8.66
C GLU A 41 -1.56 0.02 -9.73
N SER A 42 -2.81 0.51 -9.79
CA SER A 42 -3.20 1.56 -10.74
C SER A 42 -2.41 2.86 -10.53
N ARG A 43 -2.12 3.20 -9.28
CA ARG A 43 -1.36 4.40 -8.90
C ARG A 43 0.12 4.31 -9.26
N LEU A 44 0.65 3.13 -9.58
CA LEU A 44 2.02 3.00 -10.08
C LEU A 44 2.18 3.61 -11.47
N GLU A 45 1.15 3.58 -12.31
CA GLU A 45 1.25 4.05 -13.70
C GLU A 45 1.51 5.56 -13.74
N ASP A 46 0.85 6.32 -12.87
CA ASP A 46 0.92 7.78 -12.83
C ASP A 46 1.99 8.35 -11.87
N ALA A 47 2.60 7.51 -11.03
CA ALA A 47 3.54 7.97 -10.01
C ALA A 47 4.96 8.25 -10.54
N GLU A 48 5.64 9.23 -9.94
CA GLU A 48 7.07 9.45 -10.15
C GLU A 48 7.93 8.29 -9.60
N VAL A 49 9.19 8.16 -10.04
CA VAL A 49 10.07 7.00 -9.76
C VAL A 49 10.20 6.68 -8.27
N THR A 50 10.38 7.69 -7.42
CA THR A 50 10.54 7.49 -5.96
C THR A 50 9.23 7.03 -5.33
N LEU A 51 8.11 7.65 -5.71
CA LEU A 51 6.78 7.27 -5.22
C LEU A 51 6.38 5.87 -5.70
N ARG A 52 6.72 5.48 -6.93
CA ARG A 52 6.54 4.10 -7.41
C ARG A 52 7.25 3.08 -6.52
N THR A 53 8.45 3.40 -6.06
CA THR A 53 9.21 2.51 -5.17
C THR A 53 8.51 2.38 -3.82
N ASP A 54 8.08 3.50 -3.25
CA ASP A 54 7.34 3.54 -1.99
C ASP A 54 6.01 2.76 -2.07
N ILE A 55 5.26 2.90 -3.17
CA ILE A 55 4.02 2.14 -3.42
C ILE A 55 4.30 0.64 -3.52
N ARG A 56 5.37 0.22 -4.22
CA ARG A 56 5.75 -1.20 -4.34
C ARG A 56 6.11 -1.82 -2.99
N ILE A 57 6.79 -1.07 -2.12
CA ILE A 57 7.09 -1.52 -0.75
C ILE A 57 5.77 -1.77 0.01
N LEU A 58 4.82 -0.84 -0.09
CA LEU A 58 3.52 -0.98 0.56
C LEU A 58 2.70 -2.17 0.03
N ILE A 59 2.65 -2.37 -1.30
CA ILE A 59 1.99 -3.52 -1.94
C ILE A 59 2.55 -4.84 -1.41
N ASN A 60 3.88 -4.95 -1.31
CA ASN A 60 4.53 -6.17 -0.83
C ASN A 60 4.14 -6.47 0.62
N GLU A 61 4.11 -5.48 1.50
CA GLU A 61 3.67 -5.70 2.89
C GLU A 61 2.17 -6.03 2.97
N CYS A 62 1.33 -5.43 2.12
CA CYS A 62 -0.09 -5.81 2.05
C CYS A 62 -0.27 -7.29 1.68
N ARG A 63 0.46 -7.78 0.67
CA ARG A 63 0.45 -9.21 0.30
C ARG A 63 0.94 -10.09 1.45
N HIS A 64 2.03 -9.72 2.10
CA HIS A 64 2.61 -10.46 3.22
C HIS A 64 1.66 -10.54 4.42
N LEU A 65 0.95 -9.45 4.73
CA LEU A 65 -0.08 -9.46 5.77
C LEU A 65 -1.29 -10.32 5.38
N GLY A 66 -1.70 -10.28 4.10
CA GLY A 66 -2.80 -11.09 3.57
C GLY A 66 -2.53 -12.58 3.72
N ASP A 67 -1.35 -13.03 3.27
CA ASP A 67 -0.92 -14.42 3.35
C ASP A 67 -0.85 -14.93 4.81
N ARG A 68 -0.48 -14.07 5.76
CA ARG A 68 -0.48 -14.41 7.19
C ARG A 68 -1.87 -14.54 7.79
N MET A 69 -2.88 -13.88 7.21
CA MET A 69 -4.27 -13.93 7.68
C MET A 69 -5.05 -15.11 7.11
N THR A 70 -4.56 -15.71 6.01
CA THR A 70 -5.09 -16.97 5.45
C THR A 70 -4.08 -18.10 5.66
N PRO A 71 -4.03 -18.74 6.84
CA PRO A 71 -3.22 -19.94 7.03
C PRO A 71 -3.73 -21.03 6.06
N LYS A 72 -2.77 -21.66 5.36
CA LYS A 72 -2.98 -22.80 4.46
C LYS A 72 -3.65 -23.98 5.16
#